data_AF-A0A7S1UBV0-F1
#
_entry.id   AF-A0A7S1UBV0-F1
#
_cell.length_a   1.000
_cell.length_b   1.000
_cell.length_c   1.000
_cell.angle_alpha   90.00
_cell.angle_beta   90.00
_cell.angle_gamma   90.00
#
_symmetry.space_group_name_H-M   'P 1'
#
loop_
_entity.id
_entity.type
_entity.pdbx_description
1 polymer ?
#
loop_
_entity_poly.entity_id
_entity_poly.type
_entity_poly.pdbx_seq_one_letter_code
_entity_poly.pdbx_strand_id
1 'polypeptide(L)'
;MGVPGYVKIVVAVTSLVFLAVGTQKIVAPGAPLPTGDAALPAFTFGGAVPPLPANYEFISHFMGFSLIATTLPKVVAVFGNASEGTFLRRDFFLICGLLNFFGMAILAMNEPAAAAAGATFVPFMGLYGVEGLVLVGDALLRKRAVKKQKRSE
;
A
#
# COMPACT_ATOMS: atom_id res chain seq x y z
N MET A 1 1.17 11.88 -21.81
CA MET A 1 2.47 11.46 -21.23
C MET A 1 2.23 10.28 -20.30
N GLY A 2 2.98 9.18 -20.45
CA GLY A 2 2.85 7.99 -19.61
C GLY A 2 3.42 8.20 -18.20
N VAL A 3 2.98 7.39 -17.22
CA VAL A 3 3.52 7.38 -15.85
C VAL A 3 5.04 7.14 -15.89
N PRO A 4 5.86 7.91 -15.15
CA PRO A 4 7.31 7.75 -15.17
C PRO A 4 7.76 6.35 -14.74
N GLY A 5 8.89 5.89 -15.28
CA GLY A 5 9.43 4.56 -15.00
C GLY A 5 9.71 4.31 -13.51
N TYR A 6 10.25 5.31 -12.79
CA TYR A 6 10.52 5.18 -11.35
C TYR A 6 9.24 4.98 -10.53
N VAL A 7 8.14 5.66 -10.88
CA VAL A 7 6.83 5.47 -10.23
C VAL A 7 6.33 4.05 -10.47
N LYS A 8 6.46 3.54 -11.70
CA LYS A 8 6.08 2.17 -12.03
C LYS A 8 6.88 1.14 -11.24
N ILE A 9 8.20 1.30 -11.15
CA ILE A 9 9.07 0.37 -10.42
C ILE A 9 8.69 0.35 -8.94
N VAL A 10 8.58 1.53 -8.31
CA VAL A 10 8.24 1.63 -6.89
C VAL A 10 6.88 1.00 -6.63
N VAL A 11 5.85 1.39 -7.38
CA VAL A 11 4.50 0.86 -7.21
C VAL A 11 4.45 -0.64 -7.48
N ALA A 12 5.19 -1.17 -8.47
CA ALA A 12 5.27 -2.61 -8.70
C ALA A 12 5.83 -3.35 -7.49
N VAL A 13 6.97 -2.91 -6.97
CA VAL A 13 7.64 -3.58 -5.84
C VAL A 13 6.76 -3.52 -4.59
N THR A 14 6.23 -2.34 -4.25
CA THR A 14 5.39 -2.17 -3.06
C THR A 14 4.07 -2.94 -3.20
N SER A 15 3.45 -2.90 -4.38
CA SER A 15 2.22 -3.63 -4.65
C SER A 15 2.43 -5.14 -4.62
N LEU A 16 3.56 -5.66 -5.10
CA LEU A 16 3.87 -7.09 -5.00
C LEU A 16 3.95 -7.54 -3.54
N VAL A 17 4.61 -6.76 -2.67
CA VAL A 17 4.68 -7.07 -1.24
C VAL A 17 3.31 -6.99 -0.58
N PHE A 18 2.53 -5.93 -0.83
CA PHE A 18 1.19 -5.79 -0.25
C PHE A 18 0.21 -6.86 -0.75
N LEU A 19 0.29 -7.26 -2.01
CA LEU A 19 -0.50 -8.38 -2.55
C LEU A 19 -0.07 -9.70 -1.89
N ALA A 20 1.23 -9.97 -1.78
CA ALA A 20 1.72 -11.19 -1.13
C ALA A 20 1.25 -11.26 0.34
N VAL A 21 1.40 -10.16 1.09
CA VAL A 21 0.93 -10.07 2.49
C VAL A 21 -0.58 -10.19 2.57
N GLY A 22 -1.31 -9.55 1.66
CA GLY A 22 -2.77 -9.59 1.62
C GLY A 22 -3.30 -11.00 1.34
N THR A 23 -2.73 -11.68 0.34
CA THR A 23 -3.06 -13.07 0.01
C THR A 23 -2.68 -14.01 1.15
N GLN A 24 -1.51 -13.83 1.76
CA GLN A 24 -1.11 -14.63 2.91
C GLN A 24 -2.07 -14.46 4.09
N LYS A 25 -2.50 -13.23 4.40
CA LYS A 25 -3.46 -12.97 5.46
C LYS A 25 -4.82 -13.63 5.23
N ILE A 26 -5.18 -13.97 3.99
CA ILE A 26 -6.40 -14.69 3.60
C ILE A 26 -6.18 -16.21 3.60
N VAL A 27 -5.06 -16.70 3.08
CA VAL A 27 -4.83 -18.14 2.84
C VAL A 27 -4.17 -18.82 4.04
N ALA A 28 -3.32 -18.10 4.78
CA ALA A 28 -2.55 -18.58 5.92
C ALA A 28 -2.53 -17.50 7.02
N PRO A 29 -3.69 -17.21 7.64
CA PRO A 29 -3.79 -16.17 8.67
C PRO A 29 -2.87 -16.52 9.85
N GLY A 30 -2.13 -15.52 10.34
CA GLY A 30 -1.17 -15.69 11.44
C GLY A 30 0.21 -16.23 11.03
N ALA A 31 0.41 -16.61 9.76
CA ALA A 31 1.73 -17.01 9.28
C ALA A 31 2.75 -15.83 9.33
N PRO A 32 4.06 -16.11 9.52
CA PRO A 32 5.12 -15.10 9.48
C PRO A 32 5.11 -14.30 8.19
N LEU A 33 5.15 -12.97 8.30
CA LEU A 33 5.13 -12.10 7.12
C LEU A 33 6.42 -12.27 6.29
N PRO A 34 6.35 -12.05 4.97
CA PRO A 34 7.50 -12.19 4.06
C PRO A 34 8.62 -11.18 4.32
N THR A 35 8.42 -10.23 5.24
CA THR A 35 9.45 -9.31 5.75
C THR A 35 10.43 -9.99 6.72
N GLY A 36 10.20 -11.26 7.07
CA GLY A 36 11.11 -12.05 7.91
C GLY A 36 10.96 -11.85 9.41
N ASP A 37 10.06 -10.94 9.84
CA ASP A 37 9.77 -10.73 11.25
C ASP A 37 8.75 -11.76 11.75
N ALA A 38 9.27 -12.80 12.40
CA ALA A 38 8.48 -13.88 12.97
C ALA A 38 7.74 -13.47 14.26
N ALA A 39 8.14 -12.38 14.93
CA ALA A 39 7.48 -11.89 16.13
C ALA A 39 6.24 -11.02 15.80
N LEU A 40 6.19 -10.46 14.60
CA LEU A 40 5.12 -9.54 14.20
C LEU A 40 3.70 -10.15 14.19
N PRO A 41 3.46 -11.38 13.71
CA PRO A 41 2.14 -12.01 13.83
C PRO A 41 1.75 -12.25 15.30
N ALA A 42 2.71 -12.68 16.12
CA ALA A 42 2.50 -12.87 17.55
C ALA A 42 2.14 -11.55 18.24
N PHE A 43 2.81 -10.45 17.92
CA PHE A 43 2.43 -9.12 18.42
C PHE A 43 1.01 -8.72 17.97
N THR A 44 0.70 -8.92 16.68
CA THR A 44 -0.57 -8.45 16.08
C THR A 44 -1.78 -9.24 16.59
N PHE A 45 -1.60 -10.53 16.88
CA PHE A 45 -2.69 -11.44 17.23
C PHE A 45 -2.56 -12.08 18.63
N GLY A 46 -1.65 -11.59 19.47
CA GLY A 46 -1.52 -12.01 20.87
C GLY A 46 -0.86 -13.37 21.09
N GLY A 47 0.18 -13.70 20.34
CA GLY A 47 0.97 -14.93 20.48
C GLY A 47 0.41 -16.15 19.75
N ALA A 48 -0.66 -15.97 18.96
CA ALA A 48 -1.29 -17.06 18.25
C ALA A 48 -0.42 -17.55 17.07
N VAL A 49 0.11 -18.77 17.22
CA VAL A 49 0.54 -19.60 16.09
C VAL A 49 -0.73 -20.20 15.46
N PRO A 50 -0.85 -20.31 14.13
CA PRO A 50 -2.02 -20.92 13.51
C PRO A 50 -2.35 -22.30 14.13
N PRO A 51 -3.64 -22.61 14.37
CA PRO A 51 -4.82 -21.82 13.96
C PRO A 51 -5.15 -20.64 14.89
N LEU A 52 -5.51 -19.50 14.30
CA LEU A 52 -6.01 -18.33 15.03
C LEU A 52 -7.42 -18.59 15.58
N PRO A 53 -7.80 -17.98 16.72
CA PRO A 53 -9.20 -17.93 17.13
C PRO A 53 -10.06 -17.27 16.04
N ALA A 54 -11.32 -17.73 15.87
CA ALA A 54 -12.18 -17.35 14.75
C ALA A 54 -12.37 -15.83 14.56
N ASN A 55 -12.38 -15.06 15.65
CA ASN A 55 -12.45 -13.59 15.61
C ASN A 55 -11.18 -12.97 15.00
N TYR A 56 -9.99 -13.47 15.35
CA TYR A 56 -8.73 -13.00 14.80
C TYR A 56 -8.50 -13.52 13.37
N GLU A 57 -9.02 -14.69 13.04
CA GLU A 57 -9.02 -15.22 11.68
C GLU A 57 -9.84 -14.32 10.75
N PHE A 58 -11.07 -13.95 11.16
CA PHE A 58 -11.90 -12.99 10.42
C PHE A 58 -11.18 -11.64 10.23
N ILE A 59 -10.59 -11.09 11.29
CA ILE A 59 -9.83 -9.82 11.22
C ILE A 59 -8.66 -9.96 10.23
N SER A 60 -7.92 -11.07 10.28
CA SER A 60 -6.82 -11.33 9.35
C SER A 60 -7.31 -11.36 7.89
N HIS A 61 -8.39 -12.10 7.60
CA HIS A 61 -8.99 -12.16 6.27
C HIS A 61 -9.43 -10.78 5.78
N PHE A 62 -10.09 -10.00 6.66
CA PHE A 62 -10.56 -8.66 6.32
C PHE A 62 -9.40 -7.68 6.05
N MET A 63 -8.33 -7.73 6.85
CA MET A 63 -7.12 -6.96 6.60
C MET A 63 -6.45 -7.37 5.28
N GLY A 64 -6.39 -8.67 4.99
CA GLY A 64 -5.83 -9.19 3.75
C GLY A 64 -6.61 -8.73 2.53
N PHE A 65 -7.93 -8.81 2.59
CA PHE A 65 -8.83 -8.30 1.54
C PHE A 65 -8.66 -6.79 1.34
N SER A 66 -8.58 -6.02 2.42
CA SER A 66 -8.41 -4.57 2.38
C SER A 66 -7.06 -4.17 1.74
N LEU A 67 -5.97 -4.90 2.01
CA LEU A 67 -4.68 -4.70 1.34
C LEU A 67 -4.78 -4.97 -0.17
N ILE A 68 -5.42 -6.06 -0.57
CA ILE A 68 -5.61 -6.38 -2.00
C ILE A 68 -6.48 -5.33 -2.68
N ALA A 69 -7.62 -4.98 -2.08
CA ALA A 69 -8.59 -4.03 -2.61
C ALA A 69 -8.03 -2.61 -2.76
N THR A 70 -7.10 -2.21 -1.89
CA THR A 70 -6.39 -0.92 -2.01
C THR A 70 -5.21 -0.97 -2.97
N THR A 71 -4.61 -2.14 -3.19
CA THR A 71 -3.43 -2.31 -4.04
C THR A 71 -3.77 -2.49 -5.52
N LEU A 72 -4.78 -3.30 -5.85
CA LEU A 72 -5.16 -3.57 -7.24
C LEU A 72 -5.50 -2.30 -8.05
N PRO A 73 -6.31 -1.35 -7.54
CA PRO A 73 -6.60 -0.11 -8.27
C PRO A 73 -5.35 0.71 -8.56
N LYS A 74 -4.35 0.72 -7.66
CA LYS A 74 -3.06 1.40 -7.88
C LYS A 74 -2.30 0.77 -9.04
N VAL A 75 -2.20 -0.55 -9.07
CA VAL A 75 -1.54 -1.29 -10.16
C VAL A 75 -2.24 -0.99 -11.49
N VAL A 76 -3.57 -1.07 -11.53
CA VAL A 76 -4.35 -0.77 -12.74
C VAL A 76 -4.13 0.69 -13.18
N ALA A 77 -4.14 1.66 -12.27
CA ALA A 77 -3.94 3.07 -12.62
C ALA A 77 -2.51 3.40 -13.12
N VAL A 78 -1.50 2.68 -12.62
CA VAL A 78 -0.07 2.91 -12.96
C VAL A 78 0.34 2.18 -14.24
N PHE A 79 -0.14 0.95 -14.43
CA PHE A 79 0.21 0.08 -15.56
C PHE A 79 -0.84 0.08 -16.68
N GLY A 80 -2.07 0.51 -16.40
CA GLY A 80 -3.13 0.60 -17.39
C GLY A 80 -2.81 1.60 -18.49
N ASN A 81 -3.07 1.20 -19.73
CA ASN A 81 -3.00 2.05 -20.92
C ASN A 81 -4.21 2.97 -20.99
N ALA A 82 -4.30 3.91 -20.05
CA ALA A 82 -5.32 4.93 -20.12
C ALA A 82 -4.68 6.25 -20.56
N SER A 83 -5.08 6.69 -21.74
CA SER A 83 -5.07 8.08 -22.24
C SER A 83 -5.91 9.04 -21.36
N GLU A 84 -6.26 8.59 -20.15
CA GLU A 84 -7.08 9.23 -19.14
C GLU A 84 -6.63 10.65 -18.84
N GLY A 85 -7.64 11.50 -18.61
CA GLY A 85 -7.48 12.89 -18.24
C GLY A 85 -6.48 13.00 -17.10
N THR A 86 -5.44 13.80 -17.33
CA THR A 86 -4.31 14.02 -16.43
C THR A 86 -4.70 14.51 -15.02
N PHE A 87 -5.96 14.89 -14.81
CA PHE A 87 -6.51 15.34 -13.53
C PHE A 87 -7.05 14.18 -12.68
N LEU A 88 -7.82 13.25 -13.24
CA LEU A 88 -8.36 12.12 -12.47
C LEU A 88 -7.23 11.24 -11.90
N ARG A 89 -6.19 10.98 -12.72
CA ARG A 89 -5.00 10.25 -12.27
C ARG A 89 -4.21 11.00 -11.20
N ARG A 90 -4.18 12.34 -11.24
CA ARG A 90 -3.56 13.13 -10.18
C ARG A 90 -4.27 12.89 -8.88
N ASP A 91 -5.57 13.12 -8.87
CA ASP A 91 -6.32 13.14 -7.63
C ASP A 91 -6.30 11.72 -7.03
N PHE A 92 -6.35 10.70 -7.89
CA PHE A 92 -6.11 9.32 -7.49
C PHE A 92 -4.71 9.08 -6.89
N PHE A 93 -3.62 9.49 -7.55
CA PHE A 93 -2.26 9.34 -7.00
C PHE A 93 -2.05 10.14 -5.72
N LEU A 94 -2.63 11.34 -5.62
CA LEU A 94 -2.58 12.16 -4.43
C LEU A 94 -3.27 11.46 -3.26
N ILE A 95 -4.50 10.97 -3.46
CA ILE A 95 -5.26 10.25 -2.42
C ILE A 95 -4.53 8.98 -2.01
N CYS A 96 -4.09 8.15 -2.97
CA CYS A 96 -3.34 6.94 -2.66
C CYS A 96 -2.03 7.23 -1.92
N GLY A 97 -1.32 8.28 -2.33
CA GLY A 97 -0.08 8.69 -1.68
C GLY A 97 -0.30 9.20 -0.25
N LEU A 98 -1.35 9.97 -0.01
CA LEU A 98 -1.75 10.41 1.33
C LEU A 98 -2.21 9.24 2.21
N LEU A 99 -2.97 8.28 1.67
CA LEU A 99 -3.35 7.06 2.38
C LEU A 99 -2.13 6.22 2.78
N ASN A 100 -1.11 6.16 1.92
CA ASN A 100 0.14 5.50 2.27
C ASN A 100 0.87 6.21 3.42
N PHE A 101 0.93 7.54 3.42
CA PHE A 101 1.48 8.28 4.56
C PHE A 101 0.67 8.08 5.84
N PHE A 102 -0.64 7.98 5.74
CA PHE A 102 -1.49 7.66 6.89
C PHE A 102 -1.20 6.25 7.43
N GLY A 103 -1.03 5.26 6.55
CA GLY A 103 -0.59 3.92 6.91
C GLY A 103 0.78 3.93 7.62
N MET A 104 1.75 4.64 7.05
CA MET A 104 3.08 4.83 7.68
C MET A 104 2.96 5.46 9.07
N ALA A 105 2.13 6.49 9.23
CA ALA A 105 1.94 7.18 10.51
C ALA A 105 1.34 6.24 11.57
N ILE A 106 0.33 5.45 11.22
CA ILE A 106 -0.24 4.44 12.12
C ILE A 106 0.83 3.45 12.56
N LEU A 107 1.64 2.94 11.64
CA LEU A 107 2.71 2.00 11.97
C LEU A 107 3.77 2.65 12.88
N ALA A 108 4.15 3.90 12.59
CA ALA A 108 5.11 4.65 13.40
C ALA A 108 4.60 4.89 14.84
N MET A 109 3.29 5.13 15.00
CA MET A 109 2.67 5.28 16.33
C MET A 109 2.68 3.97 17.13
N ASN A 110 2.68 2.82 16.46
CA ASN A 110 2.66 1.51 17.10
C ASN A 110 4.04 0.83 17.17
N GLU A 111 5.06 1.38 16.49
CA GLU A 111 6.43 0.85 16.49
C GLU A 111 7.03 0.73 17.90
N PRO A 112 6.89 1.69 18.83
CA PRO A 112 7.45 1.53 20.17
C PRO A 112 6.88 0.32 20.93
N ALA A 113 5.58 0.06 20.76
CA ALA A 113 4.92 -1.10 21.39
C ALA A 113 5.37 -2.42 20.73
N ALA A 114 5.53 -2.44 19.40
CA ALA A 114 6.06 -3.60 18.68
C ALA A 114 7.51 -3.89 19.05
N ALA A 115 8.36 -2.85 19.11
CA ALA A 115 9.76 -2.98 19.46
C ALA A 115 9.97 -3.53 20.88
N ALA A 116 9.13 -3.09 21.83
CA ALA A 116 9.13 -3.65 23.19
C ALA A 116 8.78 -5.15 23.23
N ALA A 117 8.03 -5.64 22.24
CA ALA A 117 7.67 -7.05 22.06
C ALA A 117 8.62 -7.82 21.14
N GLY A 118 9.73 -7.21 20.69
CA GLY A 118 10.70 -7.82 19.79
C GLY A 118 10.26 -7.92 18.32
N ALA A 119 9.26 -7.15 17.91
CA ALA A 119 8.79 -7.04 16.53
C ALA A 119 9.06 -5.63 15.96
N THR A 120 8.98 -5.46 14.64
CA THR A 120 9.19 -4.19 13.96
C THR A 120 8.31 -4.02 12.72
N PHE A 121 7.73 -2.82 12.58
CA PHE A 121 7.02 -2.37 11.40
C PHE A 121 7.90 -1.58 10.43
N VAL A 122 9.19 -1.37 10.72
CA VAL A 122 10.10 -0.55 9.90
C VAL A 122 10.08 -0.91 8.41
N PRO A 123 10.12 -2.19 7.99
CA PRO A 123 10.03 -2.53 6.57
C PRO A 123 8.73 -2.05 5.92
N PHE A 124 7.59 -2.21 6.62
CA PHE A 124 6.29 -1.75 6.14
C PHE A 124 6.18 -0.22 6.13
N MET A 125 6.73 0.46 7.13
CA MET A 125 6.83 1.92 7.15
C MET A 125 7.60 2.42 5.93
N GLY A 126 8.72 1.78 5.59
CA GLY A 126 9.50 2.10 4.40
C GLY A 126 8.71 1.93 3.10
N LEU A 127 7.98 0.80 2.95
CA LEU A 127 7.15 0.56 1.77
C LEU A 127 6.06 1.63 1.60
N TYR A 128 5.33 1.93 2.67
CA TYR A 128 4.32 2.97 2.66
C TYR A 128 4.91 4.36 2.41
N GLY A 129 6.01 4.71 3.08
CA GLY A 129 6.65 6.02 2.94
C GLY A 129 7.20 6.27 1.55
N VAL A 130 7.93 5.30 0.98
CA VAL A 130 8.52 5.42 -0.36
C VAL A 130 7.43 5.49 -1.44
N GLU A 131 6.43 4.60 -1.38
CA GLU A 131 5.32 4.64 -2.34
C GLU A 131 4.52 5.94 -2.21
N GLY A 132 4.23 6.37 -0.97
CA GLY A 132 3.53 7.61 -0.68
C GLY A 132 4.23 8.84 -1.26
N LEU A 133 5.53 8.96 -1.03
CA LEU A 133 6.36 10.06 -1.53
C LEU A 133 6.37 10.10 -3.06
N VAL A 134 6.51 8.95 -3.71
CA VAL A 134 6.58 8.85 -5.17
C VAL A 134 5.23 9.19 -5.83
N LEU A 135 4.11 8.73 -5.26
CA LEU A 135 2.77 9.04 -5.77
C LEU A 135 2.39 10.51 -5.56
N VAL A 136 2.62 11.06 -4.37
CA VAL A 136 2.38 12.50 -4.11
C VAL A 136 3.32 13.36 -4.96
N GLY A 137 4.58 12.98 -5.10
CA GLY A 137 5.55 13.65 -5.96
C GLY A 137 5.10 13.73 -7.41
N ASP A 138 4.66 12.62 -8.02
CA ASP A 138 4.11 12.62 -9.39
C ASP A 138 2.81 13.43 -9.47
N ALA A 139 1.97 13.36 -8.44
CA ALA A 139 0.71 14.11 -8.39
C ALA A 139 0.91 15.64 -8.33
N LEU A 140 1.93 16.12 -7.61
CA LEU A 140 2.15 17.56 -7.42
C LEU A 140 3.07 18.18 -8.47
N LEU A 141 4.17 17.50 -8.83
CA LEU A 141 5.26 18.12 -9.58
C LEU A 141 5.18 17.91 -11.10
N ARG A 142 4.31 17.00 -11.56
CA ARG A 142 4.28 16.63 -12.96
C ARG A 142 3.56 17.66 -13.82
N LYS A 143 4.30 18.23 -14.79
CA LYS A 143 3.74 19.09 -15.84
C LYS A 143 2.71 18.32 -16.68
N ARG A 144 1.58 18.94 -16.98
CA ARG A 144 0.47 18.33 -17.71
C ARG A 144 0.03 19.18 -18.87
N ALA A 145 -0.31 18.51 -19.97
CA ALA A 145 -0.94 19.16 -21.10
C ALA A 145 -2.38 19.54 -20.70
N VAL A 146 -2.63 20.84 -20.55
CA VAL A 146 -3.99 21.36 -20.41
C VAL A 146 -4.67 21.17 -21.76
N LYS A 147 -5.75 20.39 -21.82
CA LYS A 147 -6.56 20.24 -23.02
C LYS A 147 -7.24 21.60 -23.28
N LYS A 148 -6.67 22.43 -24.15
CA LYS A 148 -7.33 23.67 -24.59
C LYS A 148 -8.65 23.27 -25.24
N GLN A 149 -9.78 23.66 -24.64
CA GLN A 149 -11.07 23.54 -25.32
C GLN A 149 -10.98 24.37 -26.60
N LYS A 150 -11.14 23.73 -27.75
CA LYS A 150 -11.47 24.44 -28.99
C LYS A 150 -12.84 25.07 -28.74
N ARG A 151 -12.88 26.38 -28.55
CA ARG A 151 -14.11 27.16 -28.65
C ARG A 151 -14.58 26.96 -30.09
N SER A 152 -15.71 26.29 -30.29
CA SER A 152 -16.42 26.32 -31.57
C SER A 152 -17.01 27.72 -31.69
N GLU A 153 -16.42 28.53 -32.56
CA GLU A 153 -17.04 29.74 -33.11
C GLU A 153 -18.08 29.35 -34.16
#